data_AF-A0A410K0B8-F1
#
_entry.id   AF-A0A410K0B8-F1
#
_cell.length_a   1.000
_cell.length_b   1.000
_cell.length_c   1.000
_cell.angle_alpha   90.00
_cell.angle_beta   90.00
_cell.angle_gamma   90.00
#
_symmetry.space_group_name_H-M   'P 1'
#
loop_
_entity.id
_entity.type
_entity.pdbx_description
1 polymer ?
#
loop_
_entity_poly.entity_id
_entity_poly.type
_entity_poly.pdbx_seq_one_letter_code
_entity_poly.pdbx_strand_id
1 'polypeptide(L)'
;MEKINIVAGLEDLCKASDTVSRGSSFRPFKYYKNVQGRNIPVFFVGVPGLTVAVVMSFLLIITVYLITLPFNIFIWVAYLFLSAVIIRFAMKVDKAKQIRYMVSCLCSQSLRMLEKANEEHHQREKLAGQAKYLLERAHKWVDEPAIHQQIEELKSYKSVVFE
;
A
#
# COMPACT_ATOMS: atom_id res chain seq x y z
N MET A 1 -21.54 11.47 25.91
CA MET A 1 -20.37 11.75 25.05
C MET A 1 -20.68 11.24 23.66
N GLU A 2 -20.66 12.12 22.66
CA GLU A 2 -21.07 11.83 21.28
C GLU A 2 -20.20 10.75 20.63
N LYS A 3 -20.76 9.95 19.73
CA LYS A 3 -20.02 8.94 18.95
C LYS A 3 -19.01 9.65 18.03
N ILE A 4 -17.87 9.02 17.77
CA ILE A 4 -16.96 9.49 16.72
C ILE A 4 -17.69 9.30 15.39
N ASN A 5 -17.88 10.38 14.65
CA ASN A 5 -18.40 10.33 13.30
C ASN A 5 -17.37 9.65 12.40
N ILE A 6 -17.80 8.71 11.56
CA ILE A 6 -16.94 8.04 10.59
C ILE A 6 -17.36 8.58 9.22
N VAL A 7 -16.42 9.21 8.52
CA VAL A 7 -16.69 9.79 7.20
C VAL A 7 -17.01 8.67 6.21
N ALA A 8 -18.17 8.73 5.56
CA ALA A 8 -18.62 7.71 4.61
C ALA A 8 -17.60 7.44 3.48
N GLY A 9 -16.89 8.47 3.03
CA GLY A 9 -15.83 8.33 2.03
C GLY A 9 -14.65 7.44 2.47
N LEU A 10 -14.37 7.35 3.77
CA LEU A 10 -13.35 6.45 4.31
C LEU A 10 -13.82 4.99 4.23
N GLU A 11 -15.11 4.72 4.50
CA GLU A 11 -15.68 3.39 4.36
C GLU A 11 -15.66 2.90 2.91
N ASP A 12 -16.00 3.78 1.97
CA ASP A 12 -16.00 3.46 0.54
C ASP A 12 -14.59 3.15 0.02
N LEU A 13 -13.58 3.93 0.46
CA LEU A 13 -12.17 3.64 0.17
C LEU A 13 -11.71 2.29 0.72
N CYS A 14 -12.18 1.91 1.91
CA CYS A 14 -11.87 0.61 2.50
C CYS A 14 -12.55 -0.53 1.72
N LYS A 15 -13.85 -0.41 1.40
CA LYS A 15 -14.64 -1.42 0.66
C LYS A 15 -14.11 -1.63 -0.77
N ALA A 16 -13.70 -0.55 -1.46
CA ALA A 16 -13.10 -0.63 -2.78
C ALA A 16 -11.78 -1.42 -2.80
N SER A 17 -11.11 -1.53 -1.65
CA SER A 17 -9.82 -2.20 -1.54
C SER A 17 -9.91 -3.68 -1.13
N ASP A 18 -10.93 -4.05 -0.36
CA ASP A 18 -11.18 -5.44 0.05
C ASP A 18 -11.51 -6.36 -1.14
N THR A 19 -12.10 -5.81 -2.21
CA THR A 19 -12.35 -6.54 -3.47
C THR A 19 -11.06 -6.88 -4.23
N VAL A 20 -10.01 -6.07 -4.09
CA VAL A 20 -8.71 -6.25 -4.76
C VAL A 20 -7.81 -7.23 -4.00
N SER A 21 -7.99 -7.39 -2.68
CA SER A 21 -7.12 -8.22 -1.83
C SER A 21 -7.37 -9.73 -1.96
N ARG A 22 -8.55 -10.16 -2.41
CA ARG A 22 -8.97 -11.58 -2.43
C ARG A 22 -8.16 -12.51 -3.35
N GLY A 23 -7.33 -11.99 -4.25
CA GLY A 23 -6.57 -12.79 -5.23
C GLY A 23 -5.04 -12.64 -5.21
N SER A 24 -4.48 -11.79 -4.34
CA SER A 24 -3.04 -11.49 -4.33
C SER A 24 -2.31 -12.32 -3.27
N SER A 25 -1.39 -13.21 -3.69
CA SER A 25 -0.48 -13.93 -2.78
C SER A 25 0.55 -13.00 -2.09
N PHE A 26 0.65 -11.76 -2.55
CA PHE A 26 1.51 -10.76 -1.96
C PHE A 26 0.86 -10.24 -0.66
N ARG A 27 1.38 -10.70 0.48
CA ARG A 27 1.17 -10.07 1.79
C ARG A 27 2.32 -9.09 2.04
N PRO A 28 2.21 -7.80 1.66
CA PRO A 28 3.26 -6.80 1.91
C PRO A 28 3.42 -6.49 3.41
N PHE A 29 2.51 -7.00 4.23
CA PHE A 29 2.47 -6.79 5.65
C PHE A 29 3.30 -7.88 6.35
N LYS A 30 4.54 -7.55 6.71
CA LYS A 30 5.35 -8.36 7.63
C LYS A 30 5.64 -7.55 8.88
N TYR A 31 5.41 -8.17 10.03
CA TYR A 31 5.87 -7.65 11.31
C TYR A 31 7.37 -7.94 11.43
N TYR A 32 8.19 -6.91 11.62
CA TYR A 32 9.59 -7.07 11.99
C TYR A 32 9.77 -6.69 13.45
N LYS A 33 10.57 -7.48 14.18
CA LYS A 33 11.04 -7.09 15.51
C LYS A 33 12.10 -5.99 15.36
N ASN A 34 11.83 -4.82 15.92
CA ASN A 34 12.80 -3.75 16.09
C ASN A 34 13.92 -4.21 17.05
N VAL A 35 15.04 -3.46 17.12
CA VAL A 35 16.17 -3.63 18.05
C VAL A 35 15.73 -3.69 19.52
N GLN A 36 14.53 -3.18 19.83
CA GLN A 36 13.87 -3.22 21.14
C GLN A 36 12.88 -4.39 21.30
N GLY A 37 12.87 -5.37 20.39
CA GLY A 37 11.97 -6.53 20.44
C GLY A 37 10.53 -6.29 19.95
N ARG A 38 10.19 -5.07 19.51
CA ARG A 38 8.81 -4.65 19.16
C ARG A 38 8.43 -4.99 17.72
N ASN A 39 7.24 -5.55 17.51
CA ASN A 39 6.72 -5.89 16.17
C ASN A 39 6.19 -4.65 15.45
N ILE A 40 6.99 -4.05 14.57
CA ILE A 40 6.58 -2.91 13.75
C ILE A 40 6.08 -3.42 12.40
N PRO A 41 4.89 -3.00 11.93
CA PRO A 41 4.44 -3.30 10.58
C PRO A 41 5.30 -2.52 9.56
N VAL A 42 6.03 -3.26 8.73
CA VAL A 42 6.85 -2.70 7.64
C VAL A 42 6.16 -3.05 6.32
N PHE A 43 5.94 -2.02 5.50
CA PHE A 43 5.45 -2.17 4.13
C PHE A 43 6.65 -2.10 3.18
N PHE A 44 6.84 -3.13 2.37
CA PHE A 44 7.86 -3.12 1.33
C PHE A 44 7.32 -2.42 0.07
N VAL A 45 7.64 -1.14 -0.06
CA VAL A 45 7.35 -0.35 -1.26
C VAL A 45 8.60 -0.32 -2.14
N GLY A 46 8.48 -0.80 -3.38
CA GLY A 46 9.57 -0.82 -4.37
C GLY A 46 10.18 -2.19 -4.67
N VAL A 47 9.66 -3.27 -4.09
CA VAL A 47 10.05 -4.64 -4.46
C VAL A 47 9.39 -5.00 -5.79
N PRO A 48 10.09 -5.67 -6.74
CA PRO A 48 9.47 -6.13 -7.98
C PRO A 48 8.27 -7.02 -7.67
N GLY A 49 7.10 -6.63 -8.16
CA GLY A 49 5.85 -7.33 -7.95
C GLY A 49 5.50 -8.23 -9.12
N LEU A 50 4.22 -8.61 -9.19
CA LEU A 50 3.72 -9.48 -10.26
C LEU A 50 3.87 -8.84 -11.64
N THR A 51 3.70 -7.53 -11.78
CA THR A 51 3.78 -6.86 -13.09
C THR A 51 5.20 -6.94 -13.64
N VAL A 52 6.22 -6.68 -12.82
CA VAL A 52 7.62 -6.85 -13.21
C VAL A 52 7.94 -8.29 -13.56
N ALA A 53 7.46 -9.27 -12.78
CA ALA A 53 7.69 -10.68 -13.06
C ALA A 53 7.15 -11.10 -14.44
N VAL A 54 5.90 -10.73 -14.76
CA VAL A 54 5.29 -11.01 -16.06
C VAL A 54 6.06 -10.36 -17.21
N VAL A 55 6.47 -9.10 -17.05
CA VAL A 55 7.27 -8.39 -18.06
C VAL A 55 8.61 -9.08 -18.28
N MET A 56 9.31 -9.47 -17.21
CA MET A 56 10.60 -10.15 -17.33
C MET A 56 10.49 -11.51 -18.00
N SER A 57 9.42 -12.28 -17.69
CA SER A 57 9.13 -13.53 -18.39
C SER A 57 8.89 -13.32 -19.89
N PHE A 58 8.15 -12.27 -20.25
CA PHE A 58 7.90 -11.94 -21.66
C PHE A 58 9.19 -11.50 -22.38
N LEU A 59 9.99 -10.66 -21.75
CA LEU A 59 11.29 -10.24 -22.28
C LEU A 59 12.21 -11.45 -22.50
N LEU A 60 12.22 -12.41 -21.57
CA LEU A 60 13.02 -13.63 -21.70
C LEU A 60 12.61 -14.49 -22.90
N ILE A 61 11.29 -14.64 -23.14
CA ILE A 61 10.79 -15.35 -24.33
C ILE A 61 11.29 -14.67 -25.61
N ILE A 62 11.22 -13.33 -25.68
CA ILE A 62 11.72 -12.58 -26.84
C ILE A 62 13.24 -12.74 -26.97
N THR A 63 13.99 -12.71 -25.88
CA THR A 63 15.45 -12.92 -25.89
C THR A 63 15.81 -14.27 -26.47
N VAL A 64 15.13 -15.33 -26.03
CA VAL A 64 15.35 -16.70 -26.55
C VAL A 64 15.06 -16.75 -28.05
N TYR A 65 13.98 -16.11 -28.50
CA TYR A 65 13.65 -16.01 -29.93
C TYR A 65 14.69 -15.19 -30.73
N LEU A 66 15.20 -14.08 -30.19
CA LEU A 66 16.22 -13.27 -30.87
C LEU A 66 17.55 -14.01 -31.02
N ILE A 67 17.89 -14.90 -30.08
CA ILE A 67 19.12 -15.71 -30.13
C ILE A 67 19.06 -16.77 -31.24
N THR A 68 17.86 -17.25 -31.62
CA THR A 68 17.74 -18.23 -32.72
C THR A 68 17.88 -17.61 -34.11
N LEU A 69 17.84 -16.28 -34.21
CA LEU A 69 18.00 -15.53 -35.46
C LEU A 69 19.47 -15.17 -35.70
N PRO A 70 19.88 -14.95 -36.97
CA PRO A 70 21.22 -14.44 -37.27
C PRO A 70 21.45 -13.09 -36.58
N PHE A 71 22.64 -12.94 -35.98
CA PHE A 71 22.95 -11.78 -35.13
C PHE A 71 22.89 -10.46 -35.92
N ASN A 72 22.06 -9.53 -35.43
CA ASN A 72 21.97 -8.18 -35.96
C ASN A 72 22.01 -7.16 -34.81
N ILE A 73 23.08 -6.37 -34.77
CA ILE A 73 23.34 -5.41 -33.68
C ILE A 73 22.25 -4.34 -33.55
N PHE A 74 21.66 -3.88 -34.66
CA PHE A 74 20.63 -2.84 -34.64
C PHE A 74 19.33 -3.34 -33.97
N ILE A 75 18.98 -4.61 -34.21
CA ILE A 75 17.82 -5.25 -33.58
C ILE A 75 18.05 -5.38 -32.06
N TRP A 76 19.26 -5.80 -31.65
CA TRP A 76 19.61 -5.91 -30.23
C TRP A 76 19.58 -4.56 -29.50
N VAL A 77 20.13 -3.51 -30.11
CA VAL A 77 20.11 -2.15 -29.52
C VAL A 77 18.68 -1.65 -29.35
N ALA A 78 17.84 -1.80 -30.38
CA ALA A 78 16.43 -1.42 -30.31
C ALA A 78 15.67 -2.21 -29.22
N TYR A 79 15.91 -3.52 -29.15
CA TYR A 79 15.32 -4.40 -28.14
C TYR A 79 15.71 -4.01 -26.71
N LEU A 80 17.01 -3.78 -26.44
CA LEU A 80 17.48 -3.39 -25.11
C LEU A 80 16.92 -2.03 -24.68
N PHE A 81 16.87 -1.07 -25.62
CA PHE A 81 16.30 0.25 -25.34
C PHE A 81 14.81 0.14 -24.98
N LEU A 82 14.03 -0.59 -25.78
CA LEU A 82 12.61 -0.79 -25.51
C LEU A 82 12.38 -1.55 -24.19
N SER A 83 13.16 -2.58 -23.93
CA SER A 83 13.11 -3.36 -22.69
C SER A 83 13.34 -2.48 -21.46
N ALA A 84 14.33 -1.58 -21.49
CA ALA A 84 14.59 -0.66 -20.39
C ALA A 84 13.39 0.26 -20.08
N VAL A 85 12.71 0.76 -21.12
CA VAL A 85 11.50 1.59 -20.97
C VAL A 85 10.35 0.79 -20.37
N ILE A 86 10.10 -0.42 -20.87
CA ILE A 86 9.02 -1.30 -20.39
C ILE A 86 9.27 -1.70 -18.93
N ILE A 87 10.49 -2.10 -18.56
CA ILE A 87 10.84 -2.46 -17.17
C ILE A 87 10.62 -1.26 -16.23
N ARG A 88 11.03 -0.05 -16.63
CA ARG A 88 10.81 1.16 -15.84
C ARG A 88 9.33 1.44 -15.62
N PHE A 89 8.50 1.22 -16.65
CA PHE A 89 7.04 1.35 -16.53
C PHE A 89 6.45 0.29 -15.59
N ALA A 90 6.85 -0.98 -15.74
CA ALA A 90 6.40 -2.08 -14.89
C ALA A 90 6.70 -1.84 -13.40
N MET A 91 7.91 -1.37 -13.09
CA MET A 91 8.29 -1.01 -11.71
C MET A 91 7.42 0.12 -11.13
N LYS A 92 7.09 1.15 -11.94
CA LYS A 92 6.19 2.22 -11.50
C LYS A 92 4.79 1.71 -11.19
N VAL A 93 4.26 0.82 -12.04
CA VAL A 93 2.94 0.21 -11.85
C VAL A 93 2.90 -0.61 -10.56
N ASP A 94 3.89 -1.47 -10.32
CA ASP A 94 3.95 -2.26 -9.10
C ASP A 94 4.10 -1.38 -7.85
N LYS A 95 4.94 -0.35 -7.89
CA LYS A 95 5.08 0.60 -6.78
C LYS A 95 3.75 1.31 -6.47
N ALA A 96 3.02 1.75 -7.49
CA ALA A 96 1.71 2.39 -7.31
C ALA A 96 0.69 1.42 -6.69
N LYS A 97 0.65 0.16 -7.16
CA LYS A 97 -0.21 -0.89 -6.58
C LYS A 97 0.14 -1.17 -5.12
N GLN A 98 1.42 -1.26 -4.79
CA GLN A 98 1.88 -1.47 -3.41
C GLN A 98 1.48 -0.32 -2.48
N ILE A 99 1.62 0.94 -2.94
CA ILE A 99 1.20 2.12 -2.16
C ILE A 99 -0.31 2.09 -1.92
N ARG A 100 -1.12 1.83 -2.96
CA ARG A 100 -2.58 1.73 -2.83
C ARG A 100 -2.98 0.65 -1.82
N TYR A 101 -2.36 -0.52 -1.90
CA TYR A 101 -2.63 -1.62 -0.96
C TYR A 101 -2.23 -1.24 0.48
N MET A 102 -1.08 -0.59 0.67
CA MET A 102 -0.64 -0.12 1.98
C MET A 102 -1.64 0.89 2.57
N VAL A 103 -2.05 1.89 1.80
CA VAL A 103 -3.00 2.92 2.24
C VAL A 103 -4.35 2.29 2.58
N SER A 104 -4.84 1.39 1.74
CA SER A 104 -6.03 0.59 2.01
C SER A 104 -5.96 -0.17 3.34
N CYS A 105 -4.85 -0.86 3.59
CA CYS A 105 -4.66 -1.64 4.81
C CYS A 105 -4.62 -0.74 6.05
N LEU A 106 -3.95 0.41 5.96
CA LEU A 106 -3.93 1.43 7.02
C LEU A 106 -5.32 2.00 7.29
N CYS A 107 -6.09 2.34 6.25
CA CYS A 107 -7.44 2.87 6.37
C CYS A 107 -8.42 1.84 6.97
N SER A 108 -8.34 0.57 6.54
CA SER A 108 -9.17 -0.50 7.08
C SER A 108 -8.85 -0.76 8.56
N GLN A 109 -7.58 -0.73 8.94
CA GLN A 109 -7.17 -0.87 10.34
C GLN A 109 -7.61 0.33 11.19
N SER A 110 -7.49 1.56 10.68
CA SER A 110 -7.96 2.75 11.39
C SER A 110 -9.48 2.73 11.57
N LEU A 111 -10.24 2.31 10.55
CA LEU A 111 -11.70 2.23 10.61
C LEU A 111 -12.14 1.23 11.70
N ARG A 112 -11.55 0.03 11.73
CA ARG A 112 -11.81 -0.95 12.80
C ARG A 112 -11.45 -0.44 14.19
N MET A 113 -10.44 0.43 14.31
CA MET A 113 -10.09 1.07 15.58
C MET A 113 -11.11 2.13 16.00
N LEU A 114 -11.65 2.89 15.05
CA LEU A 114 -12.71 3.88 15.30
C LEU A 114 -14.03 3.21 15.69
N GLU A 115 -14.40 2.12 15.03
CA GLU A 115 -15.55 1.28 15.41
C GLU A 115 -15.40 0.77 16.84
N LYS A 116 -14.25 0.17 17.18
CA LYS A 116 -13.96 -0.28 18.55
C LYS A 116 -13.93 0.86 19.57
N ALA A 117 -13.43 2.04 19.19
CA ALA A 117 -13.43 3.21 20.06
C ALA A 117 -14.86 3.72 20.37
N ASN A 118 -15.80 3.48 19.45
CA ASN A 118 -17.22 3.77 19.63
C ASN A 118 -17.94 2.72 20.51
N GLU A 119 -17.43 1.49 20.57
CA GLU A 119 -17.95 0.41 21.42
C GLU A 119 -17.34 0.46 22.84
N GLU A 120 -16.03 0.69 22.97
CA GLU A 120 -15.28 0.66 24.23
C GLU A 120 -14.96 2.06 24.75
N HIS A 121 -15.89 2.64 25.52
CA HIS A 121 -15.74 3.99 26.08
C HIS A 121 -14.50 4.19 26.96
N HIS A 122 -14.03 3.16 27.66
CA HIS A 122 -12.86 3.25 28.55
C HIS A 122 -11.50 3.38 27.83
N GLN A 123 -11.39 2.93 26.58
CA GLN A 123 -10.12 2.98 25.81
C GLN A 123 -10.20 3.91 24.59
N ARG A 124 -11.29 4.68 24.47
CA ARG A 124 -11.59 5.51 23.31
C ARG A 124 -10.47 6.46 22.91
N GLU A 125 -9.85 7.17 23.85
CA GLU A 125 -8.75 8.09 23.53
C GLU A 125 -7.53 7.36 22.93
N LYS A 126 -7.19 6.19 23.46
CA LYS A 126 -6.07 5.39 22.99
C LYS A 126 -6.34 4.84 21.59
N LEU A 127 -7.53 4.29 21.35
CA LEU A 127 -7.94 3.73 20.06
C LEU A 127 -8.09 4.82 18.99
N ALA A 128 -8.70 5.95 19.32
CA ALA A 128 -8.82 7.11 18.42
C ALA A 128 -7.45 7.71 18.09
N GLY A 129 -6.55 7.81 19.09
CA GLY A 129 -5.17 8.24 18.89
C GLY A 129 -4.36 7.31 17.99
N GLN A 130 -4.60 5.99 18.06
CA GLN A 130 -3.99 5.01 17.17
C GLN A 130 -4.54 5.10 15.74
N ALA A 131 -5.87 5.22 15.59
CA ALA A 131 -6.51 5.41 14.30
C ALA A 131 -5.96 6.66 13.58
N LYS A 132 -5.82 7.77 14.31
CA LYS A 132 -5.22 9.01 13.82
C LYS A 132 -3.79 8.81 13.31
N TYR A 133 -2.95 8.11 14.07
CA TYR A 133 -1.57 7.83 13.65
C TYR A 133 -1.51 7.02 12.33
N LEU A 134 -2.40 6.04 12.16
CA LEU A 134 -2.47 5.25 10.93
C LEU A 134 -2.93 6.08 9.73
N LEU A 135 -3.91 6.96 9.92
CA LEU A 135 -4.41 7.88 8.89
C LEU A 135 -3.37 8.93 8.50
N GLU A 136 -2.66 9.53 9.47
CA GLU A 136 -1.55 10.45 9.19
C GLU A 136 -0.44 9.76 8.40
N ARG A 137 -0.15 8.48 8.70
CA ARG A 137 0.82 7.69 7.94
C ARG A 137 0.33 7.43 6.53
N ALA A 138 -0.96 7.16 6.32
CA ALA A 138 -1.54 6.97 4.99
C ALA A 138 -1.51 8.27 4.16
N HIS A 139 -1.83 9.41 4.78
CA HIS A 139 -1.84 10.73 4.14
C HIS A 139 -0.47 11.15 3.59
N LYS A 140 0.64 10.69 4.19
CA LYS A 140 2.00 10.92 3.66
C LYS A 140 2.25 10.29 2.28
N TRP A 141 1.47 9.28 1.90
CA TRP A 141 1.68 8.54 0.66
C TRP A 141 0.64 8.84 -0.40
N VAL A 142 -0.58 9.20 0.00
CA VAL A 142 -1.68 9.53 -0.90
C VAL A 142 -2.42 10.74 -0.33
N ASP A 143 -2.57 11.76 -1.15
CA ASP A 143 -3.38 12.93 -0.84
C ASP A 143 -4.85 12.64 -1.21
N GLU A 144 -5.61 12.16 -0.22
CA GLU A 144 -7.01 11.78 -0.38
C GLU A 144 -7.88 12.62 0.56
N PRO A 145 -8.90 13.34 0.06
CA PRO A 145 -9.71 14.26 0.86
C PRO A 145 -10.45 13.56 2.01
N ALA A 146 -10.90 12.31 1.82
CA ALA A 146 -11.57 11.55 2.88
C ALA A 146 -10.64 11.22 4.07
N ILE A 147 -9.35 10.95 3.80
CA ILE A 147 -8.36 10.73 4.86
C ILE A 147 -8.12 12.05 5.62
N HIS A 148 -8.04 13.17 4.90
CA HIS A 148 -7.85 14.48 5.49
C HIS A 148 -9.01 14.87 6.43
N GLN A 149 -10.26 14.72 5.96
CA GLN A 149 -11.46 14.99 6.75
C GLN A 149 -11.52 14.15 8.03
N GLN A 150 -11.19 12.86 7.95
CA GLN A 150 -11.17 12.00 9.13
C GLN A 150 -10.07 12.39 10.14
N ILE A 151 -8.91 12.87 9.67
CA ILE A 151 -7.85 13.39 10.55
C ILE A 151 -8.30 14.67 11.25
N GLU A 152 -9.03 15.54 10.56
CA GLU A 152 -9.59 16.77 11.14
C GLU A 152 -10.63 16.47 12.23
N GLU A 153 -11.53 15.50 12.01
CA GLU A 153 -12.47 15.04 13.04
C GLU A 153 -11.75 14.45 14.28
N LEU A 154 -10.56 13.89 14.08
CA LEU A 154 -9.71 13.33 15.15
C LEU A 154 -8.70 14.34 15.70
N LYS A 155 -8.80 15.63 15.37
CA LYS A 155 -7.81 16.65 15.78
C LYS A 155 -7.65 16.76 17.29
N SER A 156 -8.73 16.56 18.05
CA SER A 156 -8.74 16.60 19.53
C SER A 156 -7.98 15.46 20.19
N TYR A 157 -7.78 14.32 19.52
CA TYR A 157 -7.06 13.18 20.06
C TYR A 157 -5.56 13.28 19.79
N LYS A 158 -4.74 12.96 20.79
CA LYS A 158 -3.28 12.86 20.62
C LYS A 158 -2.95 11.59 19.84
N SER A 159 -2.10 11.68 18.82
CA SER A 159 -1.61 10.51 18.08
C SER A 159 -0.84 9.57 19.01
N VAL A 160 -1.22 8.29 19.06
CA VAL A 160 -0.58 7.26 19.89
C VAL A 160 0.03 6.19 19.00
N VAL A 161 1.34 5.96 19.16
CA VAL A 161 2.06 4.87 18.49
C VAL A 161 1.91 3.61 19.34
N PHE A 162 1.72 2.44 18.72
CA PHE A 162 1.76 1.17 19.45
C PHE A 162 3.08 1.05 20.24
N GLU A 163 2.96 0.88 21.57
CA GLU A 163 4.05 0.42 22.43
C GLU A 163 4.25 -1.09 22.30
#